data_AF-A0A0H3HNY2-F1
#
_entry.id   AF-A0A0H3HNY2-F1
#
_cell.length_a   1.000
_cell.length_b   1.000
_cell.length_c   1.000
_cell.angle_alpha   90.00
_cell.angle_beta   90.00
_cell.angle_gamma   90.00
#
_symmetry.space_group_name_H-M   'P 1'
#
loop_
_entity.id
_entity.type
_entity.pdbx_description
1 polymer ?
#
loop_
_entity_poly.entity_id
_entity_poly.type
_entity_poly.pdbx_seq_one_letter_code
_entity_poly.pdbx_strand_id
1 'polypeptide(L)'
;MNTKDVISLASLLIALLSIISVAIFAWINYQREILNQRIHYANLRQQHFLALRVWSDQISDLFSEVIHFCELDPEKCPSGSFFERRNKYRIALSSMIDRGRWFFPNLNTELHGQGKELAFRGYRQDVLNSLVDAYNSVTDINYVTRSRNDDLKKRIVTAKKRFVSEIQSILDPGQLDQEFIDITTHVTGVDRQGKSNKGSRSDL
;
A
#
# COMPACT_ATOMS: atom_id res chain seq x y z
N MET A 1 -5.77 -66.41 -31.01
CA MET A 1 -5.72 -64.93 -31.19
C MET A 1 -4.62 -64.64 -32.19
N ASN A 2 -4.90 -63.88 -33.26
CA ASN A 2 -3.90 -63.60 -34.29
C ASN A 2 -2.86 -62.63 -33.72
N THR A 3 -1.59 -62.73 -34.11
CA THR A 3 -0.52 -61.81 -33.65
C THR A 3 -0.87 -60.35 -33.92
N LYS A 4 -1.59 -60.10 -35.02
CA LYS A 4 -2.14 -58.78 -35.38
C LYS A 4 -3.15 -58.24 -34.35
N ASP A 5 -3.98 -59.11 -33.78
CA ASP A 5 -4.99 -58.71 -32.78
C ASP A 5 -4.31 -58.29 -31.47
N VAL A 6 -3.26 -59.02 -31.06
CA VAL A 6 -2.48 -58.72 -29.86
C VAL A 6 -1.76 -57.37 -29.98
N ILE A 7 -1.15 -57.11 -31.15
CA ILE A 7 -0.47 -55.83 -31.42
C ILE A 7 -1.48 -54.67 -31.44
N SER A 8 -2.64 -54.85 -32.07
CA SER A 8 -3.71 -53.84 -32.08
C SER A 8 -4.19 -53.51 -30.66
N LEU A 9 -4.40 -54.52 -29.82
CA LEU A 9 -4.89 -54.36 -28.45
C LEU A 9 -3.86 -53.66 -27.55
N ALA A 10 -2.58 -54.00 -27.69
CA ALA A 10 -1.49 -53.30 -27.01
C ALA A 10 -1.39 -51.83 -27.44
N SER A 11 -1.53 -51.54 -28.74
CA SER A 11 -1.49 -50.17 -29.28
C SER A 11 -2.61 -49.31 -28.72
N LEU A 12 -3.81 -49.89 -28.58
CA LEU A 12 -4.99 -49.21 -28.04
C LEU A 12 -4.84 -48.89 -26.55
N LEU A 13 -4.23 -49.79 -25.78
CA LEU A 13 -3.90 -49.55 -24.37
C LEU A 13 -2.88 -48.41 -24.19
N ILE A 14 -1.83 -48.39 -25.01
CA ILE A 14 -0.82 -47.32 -24.97
C ILE A 14 -1.45 -45.97 -25.32
N ALA A 15 -2.31 -45.94 -26.34
CA ALA A 15 -3.04 -44.73 -26.72
C ALA A 15 -3.95 -44.22 -25.58
N LEU A 16 -4.70 -45.12 -24.93
CA LEU A 16 -5.53 -44.78 -23.77
C LEU A 16 -4.72 -44.22 -22.60
N LEU A 17 -3.60 -44.86 -22.24
CA LEU A 17 -2.71 -44.38 -21.18
C LEU A 17 -2.13 -43.00 -21.50
N SER A 18 -1.79 -42.76 -22.78
CA SER A 18 -1.27 -41.46 -23.23
C SER A 18 -2.34 -40.37 -23.14
N ILE A 19 -3.59 -40.66 -23.49
CA ILE A 19 -4.70 -39.71 -23.36
C ILE A 19 -4.94 -39.37 -21.88
N ILE A 20 -4.95 -40.38 -21.00
CA ILE A 20 -5.15 -40.19 -19.56
C ILE A 20 -4.03 -39.35 -18.96
N SER A 21 -2.76 -39.63 -19.31
CA SER A 21 -1.62 -38.88 -18.80
C SER A 21 -1.65 -37.42 -19.26
N VAL A 22 -2.03 -37.16 -20.52
CA VAL A 22 -2.23 -35.80 -21.04
C VAL A 22 -3.37 -35.09 -20.30
N ALA A 23 -4.49 -35.76 -20.05
CA ALA A 23 -5.62 -35.17 -19.33
C ALA A 23 -5.26 -34.81 -17.87
N ILE A 24 -4.56 -35.70 -17.17
CA ILE A 24 -4.07 -35.44 -15.80
C ILE A 24 -3.07 -34.27 -15.82
N PHE A 25 -2.13 -34.26 -16.76
CA PHE A 25 -1.14 -33.19 -16.87
C PHE A 25 -1.80 -31.84 -17.19
N ALA A 26 -2.78 -31.82 -18.11
CA ALA A 26 -3.56 -30.63 -18.42
C ALA A 26 -4.33 -30.11 -17.20
N TRP A 27 -4.95 -31.00 -16.42
CA TRP A 27 -5.61 -30.61 -15.17
C TRP A 27 -4.62 -30.04 -14.15
N ILE A 28 -3.50 -30.72 -13.89
CA ILE A 28 -2.48 -30.22 -12.95
C ILE A 28 -1.97 -28.84 -13.37
N ASN A 29 -1.67 -28.63 -14.67
CA ASN A 29 -1.23 -27.34 -15.18
C ASN A 29 -2.31 -26.26 -15.06
N TYR A 30 -3.58 -26.60 -15.32
CA TYR A 30 -4.69 -25.68 -15.15
C TYR A 30 -4.84 -25.21 -13.69
N GLN A 31 -4.70 -26.13 -12.72
CA GLN A 31 -4.74 -25.79 -11.29
C GLN A 31 -3.54 -24.92 -10.89
N ARG A 32 -2.35 -25.24 -11.40
CA ARG A 32 -1.14 -24.42 -11.17
C ARG A 32 -1.31 -23.02 -11.75
N GLU A 33 -1.90 -22.88 -12.92
CA GLU A 33 -2.13 -21.58 -13.54
C GLU A 33 -3.08 -20.71 -12.71
N ILE A 34 -4.19 -21.27 -12.22
CA ILE A 34 -5.09 -20.57 -11.30
C ILE A 34 -4.35 -20.12 -10.04
N LEU A 35 -3.54 -21.02 -9.45
CA LEU A 35 -2.76 -20.69 -8.26
C LEU A 35 -1.72 -19.60 -8.53
N ASN A 36 -1.02 -19.66 -9.66
CA ASN A 36 -0.02 -18.68 -10.07
C ASN A 36 -0.66 -17.29 -10.26
N GLN A 37 -1.84 -17.22 -10.88
CA GLN A 37 -2.58 -15.95 -11.00
C GLN A 37 -2.92 -15.37 -9.64
N ARG A 38 -3.41 -16.20 -8.70
CA ARG A 38 -3.71 -15.76 -7.32
C ARG A 38 -2.47 -15.25 -6.60
N ILE A 39 -1.35 -15.98 -6.69
CA ILE A 39 -0.07 -15.56 -6.11
C ILE A 39 0.40 -14.24 -6.75
N HIS A 40 0.26 -14.10 -8.07
CA HIS A 40 0.64 -12.88 -8.78
C HIS A 40 -0.16 -11.67 -8.29
N TYR A 41 -1.49 -11.78 -8.20
CA TYR A 41 -2.33 -10.70 -7.66
C TYR A 41 -1.99 -10.37 -6.20
N ALA A 42 -1.74 -11.38 -5.36
CA ALA A 42 -1.31 -11.16 -3.98
C ALA A 42 0.02 -10.41 -3.91
N ASN A 43 1.00 -10.79 -4.75
CA ASN A 43 2.29 -10.12 -4.84
C ASN A 43 2.15 -8.66 -5.31
N LEU A 44 1.33 -8.38 -6.33
CA LEU A 44 1.07 -7.01 -6.79
C LEU A 44 0.46 -6.16 -5.68
N ARG A 45 -0.52 -6.71 -4.95
CA ARG A 45 -1.14 -6.03 -3.81
C ARG A 45 -0.12 -5.74 -2.70
N GLN A 46 0.73 -6.71 -2.37
CA GLN A 46 1.79 -6.54 -1.38
C GLN A 46 2.79 -5.46 -1.81
N GLN A 47 3.24 -5.47 -3.06
CA GLN A 47 4.15 -4.46 -3.60
C GLN A 47 3.53 -3.06 -3.53
N HIS A 48 2.25 -2.94 -3.90
CA HIS A 48 1.51 -1.68 -3.79
C HIS A 48 1.47 -1.18 -2.33
N PHE A 49 1.17 -2.05 -1.36
CA PHE A 49 1.17 -1.67 0.06
C PHE A 49 2.55 -1.29 0.58
N LEU A 50 3.61 -1.98 0.17
CA LEU A 50 4.98 -1.63 0.54
C LEU A 50 5.35 -0.25 0.00
N ALA A 51 5.02 0.04 -1.26
CA ALA A 51 5.24 1.36 -1.86
C ALA A 51 4.45 2.47 -1.12
N LEU A 52 3.20 2.21 -0.77
CA LEU A 52 2.37 3.12 0.02
C LEU A 52 2.98 3.39 1.40
N ARG A 53 3.46 2.35 2.08
CA ARG A 53 4.12 2.47 3.39
C ARG A 53 5.38 3.33 3.31
N VAL A 54 6.27 3.04 2.35
CA VAL A 54 7.50 3.82 2.14
C VAL A 54 7.19 5.29 1.87
N TRP A 55 6.20 5.59 1.03
CA TRP A 55 5.76 6.96 0.77
C TRP A 55 5.20 7.61 2.05
N SER A 56 4.44 6.87 2.85
CA SER A 56 3.84 7.38 4.11
C SER A 56 4.89 7.66 5.19
N ASP A 57 5.93 6.84 5.28
CA ASP A 57 7.05 7.02 6.20
C ASP A 57 7.81 8.31 5.84
N GLN A 58 8.12 8.52 4.56
CA GLN A 58 8.77 9.75 4.07
C GLN A 58 7.98 11.02 4.41
N ILE A 59 6.66 10.96 4.31
CA ILE A 59 5.79 12.09 4.69
C ILE A 59 5.79 12.33 6.20
N SER A 60 5.80 11.25 7.00
CA SER A 60 5.84 11.34 8.45
C SER A 60 7.13 12.00 8.95
N ASP A 61 8.26 11.67 8.31
CA ASP A 61 9.55 12.33 8.55
C ASP A 61 9.49 13.80 8.15
N LEU A 62 9.00 14.09 6.94
CA LEU A 62 8.86 15.46 6.43
C LEU A 62 7.97 16.33 7.34
N PHE A 63 6.85 15.81 7.83
CA PHE A 63 6.03 16.50 8.82
C PHE A 63 6.81 16.84 10.09
N SER A 64 7.59 15.87 10.60
CA SER A 64 8.37 16.04 11.82
C SER A 64 9.45 17.12 11.63
N GLU A 65 10.16 17.08 10.51
CA GLU A 65 11.15 18.11 10.15
C GLU A 65 10.51 19.50 10.07
N VAL A 66 9.36 19.62 9.42
CA VAL A 66 8.64 20.89 9.27
C VAL A 66 8.13 21.42 10.62
N ILE A 67 7.61 20.55 11.48
CA ILE A 67 7.13 20.93 12.82
C ILE A 67 8.27 21.53 13.63
N HIS A 68 9.45 20.89 13.64
CA HIS A 68 10.62 21.43 14.32
C HIS A 68 11.18 22.68 13.64
N PHE A 69 11.08 22.78 12.32
CA PHE A 69 11.46 23.98 11.59
C PHE A 69 10.66 25.21 12.04
N CYS A 70 9.37 25.06 12.38
CA CYS A 70 8.56 26.16 12.93
C CYS A 70 9.03 26.66 14.32
N GLU A 71 9.80 25.86 15.06
CA GLU A 71 10.33 26.23 16.39
C GLU A 71 11.59 27.07 16.29
N LEU A 72 12.26 27.02 15.14
CA LEU A 72 13.49 27.76 14.91
C LEU A 72 13.23 29.26 14.82
N ASP A 73 14.22 30.02 15.28
CA ASP A 73 14.20 31.48 15.22
C ASP A 73 14.92 31.93 13.93
N PRO A 74 14.21 32.57 12.97
CA PRO A 74 14.83 33.02 11.72
C PRO A 74 16.01 33.97 11.95
N GLU A 75 15.97 34.79 13.00
CA GLU A 75 17.02 35.78 13.32
C GLU A 75 18.32 35.13 13.79
N LYS A 76 18.24 33.90 14.33
CA LYS A 76 19.41 33.14 14.79
C LYS A 76 19.99 32.25 13.69
N CYS A 77 19.35 32.19 12.53
CA CYS A 77 19.84 31.42 11.40
C CYS A 77 20.81 32.26 10.56
N PRO A 78 21.78 31.62 9.89
CA PRO A 78 22.56 32.29 8.85
C PRO A 78 21.65 33.01 7.83
N SER A 79 22.10 34.17 7.34
CA SER A 79 21.33 34.96 6.38
C SER A 79 20.86 34.11 5.19
N GLY A 80 19.57 34.16 4.87
CA GLY A 80 18.95 33.43 3.77
C GLY A 80 18.65 31.93 4.04
N SER A 81 19.34 31.28 4.98
CA SER A 81 19.22 29.81 5.15
C SER A 81 17.82 29.36 5.61
N PHE A 82 17.13 30.20 6.39
CA PHE A 82 15.76 29.89 6.83
C PHE A 82 14.78 29.92 5.64
N PHE A 83 14.89 30.93 4.78
CA PHE A 83 14.08 31.05 3.57
C PHE A 83 14.30 29.86 2.61
N GLU A 84 15.56 29.47 2.40
CA GLU A 84 15.92 28.32 1.57
C GLU A 84 15.35 27.01 2.10
N ARG A 85 15.48 26.75 3.41
CA ARG A 85 14.90 25.57 4.06
C ARG A 85 13.38 25.54 3.96
N ARG A 86 12.71 26.68 4.19
CA ARG A 86 11.26 26.80 3.97
C ARG A 86 10.90 26.40 2.53
N ASN A 87 11.62 26.92 1.55
CA ASN A 87 11.36 26.60 0.14
C ASN A 87 11.59 25.12 -0.17
N LYS A 88 12.66 24.51 0.37
CA LYS A 88 12.92 23.07 0.26
C LYS A 88 11.74 22.24 0.78
N TYR A 89 11.17 22.60 1.93
CA TYR A 89 10.00 21.91 2.48
C TYR A 89 8.75 22.06 1.61
N ARG A 90 8.52 23.24 1.02
CA ARG A 90 7.41 23.47 0.07
C ARG A 90 7.54 22.58 -1.16
N ILE A 91 8.73 22.50 -1.74
CA ILE A 91 9.01 21.64 -2.90
C ILE A 91 8.79 20.17 -2.55
N ALA A 92 9.30 19.73 -1.40
CA ALA A 92 9.14 18.36 -0.93
C ALA A 92 7.66 18.00 -0.71
N LEU A 93 6.90 18.86 -0.03
CA LEU A 93 5.46 18.63 0.21
C LEU A 93 4.68 18.60 -1.11
N SER A 94 4.94 19.52 -2.04
CA SER A 94 4.31 19.51 -3.36
C SER A 94 4.59 18.21 -4.10
N SER A 95 5.85 17.75 -4.11
CA SER A 95 6.22 16.49 -4.76
C SER A 95 5.54 15.28 -4.11
N MET A 96 5.41 15.26 -2.78
CA MET A 96 4.73 14.18 -2.07
C MET A 96 3.23 14.15 -2.34
N ILE A 97 2.58 15.30 -2.52
CA ILE A 97 1.17 15.39 -2.94
C ILE A 97 1.00 14.74 -4.32
N ASP A 98 1.87 15.07 -5.28
CA ASP A 98 1.76 14.53 -6.64
C ASP A 98 2.02 13.03 -6.67
N ARG A 99 3.04 12.54 -5.95
CA ARG A 99 3.28 11.10 -5.78
C ARG A 99 2.11 10.39 -5.11
N GLY A 100 1.49 11.04 -4.13
CA GLY A 100 0.31 10.53 -3.43
C GLY A 100 -0.86 10.23 -4.37
N ARG A 101 -1.01 10.99 -5.47
CA ARG A 101 -2.07 10.76 -6.47
C ARG A 101 -1.93 9.42 -7.20
N TRP A 102 -0.75 8.80 -7.19
CA TRP A 102 -0.56 7.47 -7.77
C TRP A 102 -1.20 6.38 -6.92
N PHE A 103 -1.28 6.59 -5.60
CA PHE A 103 -1.93 5.68 -4.67
C PHE A 103 -3.40 6.04 -4.42
N PHE A 104 -3.71 7.33 -4.51
CA PHE A 104 -5.00 7.90 -4.15
C PHE A 104 -5.62 8.65 -5.33
N PRO A 105 -6.27 7.92 -6.27
CA PRO A 105 -7.01 8.56 -7.34
C PRO A 105 -8.13 9.44 -6.76
N ASN A 106 -8.39 10.56 -7.44
CA ASN A 106 -9.46 11.47 -7.04
C ASN A 106 -10.83 10.79 -7.21
N LEU A 107 -11.79 11.21 -6.39
CA LEU A 107 -13.17 10.74 -6.41
C LEU A 107 -14.02 11.54 -7.40
N ASN A 108 -15.09 10.95 -7.94
CA ASN A 108 -16.05 11.61 -8.83
C ASN A 108 -15.39 12.32 -10.03
N THR A 109 -14.43 11.65 -10.69
CA THR A 109 -13.67 12.18 -11.83
C THR A 109 -14.54 12.54 -13.03
N GLU A 110 -15.71 11.93 -13.17
CA GLU A 110 -16.68 12.19 -14.25
C GLU A 110 -17.54 13.45 -14.03
N LEU A 111 -17.64 13.93 -12.79
CA LEU A 111 -18.56 15.03 -12.44
C LEU A 111 -17.87 16.38 -12.25
N HIS A 112 -16.58 16.39 -11.92
CA HIS A 112 -15.89 17.61 -11.53
C HIS A 112 -14.53 17.75 -12.23
N GLY A 113 -14.23 18.95 -12.74
CA GLY A 113 -12.91 19.27 -13.28
C GLY A 113 -12.59 18.67 -14.63
N GLN A 114 -13.57 18.47 -15.52
CA GLN A 114 -13.36 17.87 -16.85
C GLN A 114 -12.29 18.57 -17.72
N GLY A 115 -12.10 19.89 -17.53
CA GLY A 115 -11.06 20.66 -18.21
C GLY A 115 -9.64 20.47 -17.65
N LYS A 116 -9.45 19.66 -16.60
CA LYS A 116 -8.14 19.40 -15.99
C LYS A 116 -7.52 18.10 -16.53
N GLU A 117 -6.23 17.91 -16.31
CA GLU A 117 -5.54 16.66 -16.58
C GLU A 117 -6.06 15.53 -15.67
N LEU A 118 -5.94 14.28 -16.12
CA LEU A 118 -6.55 13.10 -15.49
C LEU A 118 -6.35 13.03 -13.97
N ALA A 119 -5.11 13.21 -13.50
CA ALA A 119 -4.77 13.13 -12.07
C ALA A 119 -5.37 14.28 -11.20
N PHE A 120 -5.93 15.31 -11.84
CA PHE A 120 -6.46 16.52 -11.20
C PHE A 120 -7.98 16.69 -11.40
N ARG A 121 -8.64 15.76 -12.10
CA ARG A 121 -10.11 15.70 -12.21
C ARG A 121 -10.72 15.14 -10.93
N GLY A 122 -11.94 15.53 -10.58
CA GLY A 122 -12.64 15.05 -9.39
C GLY A 122 -12.26 15.79 -8.10
N TYR A 123 -12.52 15.12 -6.97
CA TYR A 123 -12.22 15.57 -5.61
C TYR A 123 -11.03 14.80 -5.04
N ARG A 124 -10.11 15.54 -4.43
CA ARG A 124 -8.93 14.96 -3.79
C ARG A 124 -9.34 14.21 -2.52
N GLN A 125 -8.77 13.02 -2.32
CA GLN A 125 -8.90 12.20 -1.12
C GLN A 125 -8.37 12.93 0.13
N ASP A 126 -8.97 12.68 1.29
CA ASP A 126 -8.68 13.40 2.55
C ASP A 126 -7.25 13.21 3.06
N VAL A 127 -6.66 12.04 2.80
CA VAL A 127 -5.24 11.78 3.07
C VAL A 127 -4.33 12.83 2.44
N LEU A 128 -4.62 13.24 1.20
CA LEU A 128 -3.82 14.25 0.48
C LEU A 128 -4.21 15.69 0.87
N ASN A 129 -5.42 15.92 1.37
CA ASN A 129 -5.82 17.23 1.90
C ASN A 129 -4.94 17.63 3.10
N SER A 130 -4.57 16.66 3.94
CA SER A 130 -3.63 16.89 5.05
C SER A 130 -2.27 17.43 4.59
N LEU A 131 -1.72 16.93 3.49
CA LEU A 131 -0.46 17.43 2.95
C LEU A 131 -0.60 18.83 2.35
N VAL A 132 -1.75 19.11 1.73
CA VAL A 132 -2.05 20.44 1.17
C VAL A 132 -2.18 21.48 2.29
N ASP A 133 -2.85 21.14 3.39
CA ASP A 133 -2.93 21.98 4.58
C ASP A 133 -1.54 22.28 5.16
N ALA A 134 -0.66 21.28 5.17
CA ALA A 134 0.73 21.45 5.57
C ALA A 134 1.50 22.36 4.60
N TYR A 135 1.38 22.14 3.30
CA TYR A 135 2.01 22.95 2.26
C TYR A 135 1.61 24.43 2.37
N ASN A 136 0.32 24.70 2.57
CA ASN A 136 -0.19 26.05 2.79
C ASN A 136 0.38 26.65 4.07
N SER A 137 0.40 25.89 5.17
CA SER A 137 0.97 26.33 6.43
C SER A 137 2.46 26.65 6.33
N VAL A 138 3.25 25.84 5.61
CA VAL A 138 4.68 26.12 5.34
C VAL A 138 4.85 27.34 4.45
N THR A 139 3.94 27.54 3.49
CA THR A 139 3.89 28.74 2.67
C THR A 139 3.60 29.99 3.51
N ASP A 140 2.89 29.87 4.62
CA ASP A 140 2.60 31.02 5.48
C ASP A 140 3.68 31.26 6.56
N ILE A 141 4.68 30.38 6.70
CA ILE A 141 5.76 30.55 7.69
C ILE A 141 6.50 31.87 7.45
N ASN A 142 6.59 32.67 8.49
CA ASN A 142 7.37 33.89 8.51
C ASN A 142 8.86 33.54 8.63
N TYR A 143 9.63 33.97 7.63
CA TYR A 143 11.07 33.74 7.54
C TYR A 143 11.91 34.94 7.97
N VAL A 144 11.27 36.02 8.43
CA VAL A 144 11.94 37.23 8.95
C VAL A 144 11.92 37.22 10.47
N THR A 145 10.75 36.93 11.06
CA THR A 145 10.59 36.84 12.52
C THR A 145 9.86 35.58 12.91
N ARG A 146 10.11 35.08 14.12
CA ARG A 146 9.42 33.88 14.64
C ARG A 146 7.94 34.10 14.94
N SER A 147 7.49 35.35 15.01
CA SER A 147 6.12 35.65 15.44
C SER A 147 5.09 34.98 14.52
N ARG A 148 4.10 34.31 15.13
CA ARG A 148 3.02 33.53 14.49
C ARG A 148 3.39 32.14 13.94
N ASN A 149 4.66 31.73 13.96
CA ASN A 149 5.05 30.38 13.51
C ASN A 149 4.50 29.27 14.43
N ASP A 150 4.22 29.57 15.70
CA ASP A 150 3.64 28.60 16.65
C ASP A 150 2.19 28.18 16.27
N ASP A 151 1.39 29.08 15.68
CA ASP A 151 0.05 28.73 15.24
C ASP A 151 0.08 27.88 13.95
N LEU A 152 1.03 28.18 13.06
CA LEU A 152 1.29 27.36 11.88
C LEU A 152 1.77 25.97 12.28
N LYS A 153 2.67 25.87 13.27
CA LYS A 153 3.09 24.59 13.87
C LYS A 153 1.88 23.77 14.32
N LYS A 154 0.93 24.37 15.05
CA LYS A 154 -0.29 23.67 15.50
C LYS A 154 -1.11 23.13 14.33
N ARG A 155 -1.26 23.91 13.25
CA ARG A 155 -1.96 23.47 12.02
C ARG A 155 -1.25 22.27 11.38
N ILE A 156 0.07 22.31 11.29
CA ILE A 156 0.87 21.22 10.71
C ILE A 156 0.81 19.95 11.58
N VAL A 157 0.81 20.10 12.91
CA VAL A 157 0.59 18.97 13.84
C VAL A 157 -0.80 18.35 13.63
N THR A 158 -1.84 19.16 13.49
CA THR A 158 -3.20 18.67 13.20
C THR A 158 -3.27 17.97 11.86
N ALA A 159 -2.63 18.52 10.82
CA ALA A 159 -2.51 17.89 9.51
C ALA A 159 -1.78 16.54 9.60
N LYS A 160 -0.66 16.45 10.34
CA LYS A 160 0.05 15.19 10.58
C LYS A 160 -0.84 14.15 11.24
N LYS A 161 -1.61 14.53 12.26
CA LYS A 161 -2.53 13.62 12.95
C LYS A 161 -3.60 13.08 11.99
N ARG A 162 -4.23 13.96 11.21
CA ARG A 162 -5.21 13.56 10.20
C ARG A 162 -4.58 12.60 9.18
N PHE A 163 -3.42 12.95 8.63
CA PHE A 163 -2.69 12.09 7.69
C PHE A 163 -2.44 10.69 8.27
N VAL A 164 -1.91 10.59 9.48
CA VAL A 164 -1.64 9.30 10.14
C VAL A 164 -2.93 8.49 10.35
N SER A 165 -4.02 9.15 10.77
CA SER A 165 -5.33 8.49 10.91
C SER A 165 -5.82 7.89 9.59
N GLU A 166 -5.73 8.64 8.48
CA GLU A 166 -6.13 8.16 7.16
C GLU A 166 -5.27 6.96 6.72
N ILE A 167 -3.93 7.06 6.85
CA ILE A 167 -3.02 5.96 6.50
C ILE A 167 -3.29 4.73 7.35
N GLN A 168 -3.54 4.88 8.64
CA GLN A 168 -3.89 3.76 9.51
C GLN A 168 -5.19 3.08 9.07
N SER A 169 -6.20 3.86 8.66
CA SER A 169 -7.46 3.32 8.14
C SER A 169 -7.27 2.56 6.83
N ILE A 170 -6.29 2.94 6.01
CA ILE A 170 -6.01 2.30 4.71
C ILE A 170 -5.16 1.05 4.87
N LEU A 171 -4.14 1.11 5.74
CA LEU A 171 -3.26 -0.03 5.99
C LEU A 171 -3.91 -1.11 6.86
N ASP A 172 -4.91 -0.73 7.67
CA ASP A 172 -5.63 -1.58 8.61
C ASP A 172 -4.75 -2.65 9.28
N PRO A 173 -3.79 -2.23 10.14
CA PRO A 173 -2.90 -3.17 10.81
C PRO A 173 -3.66 -4.19 11.67
N GLY A 174 -4.87 -3.85 12.15
CA GLY A 174 -5.69 -4.74 12.95
C GLY A 174 -6.22 -5.93 12.14
N GLN A 175 -6.65 -5.70 10.90
CA GLN A 175 -7.02 -6.78 9.98
C GLN A 175 -5.81 -7.65 9.64
N LEU A 176 -4.65 -7.05 9.35
CA LEU A 176 -3.43 -7.81 9.02
C LEU A 176 -2.99 -8.72 10.18
N ASP A 177 -3.06 -8.23 11.42
CA ASP A 177 -2.76 -9.03 12.59
C ASP A 177 -3.72 -10.23 12.72
N GLN A 178 -5.03 -10.03 12.47
CA GLN A 178 -6.02 -11.12 12.49
C GLN A 178 -5.71 -12.18 11.43
N GLU A 179 -5.48 -11.76 10.18
CA GLU A 179 -5.14 -12.67 9.08
C GLU A 179 -3.85 -13.47 9.38
N PHE A 180 -2.84 -12.82 9.95
CA PHE A 180 -1.60 -13.48 10.35
C PHE A 180 -1.85 -14.56 11.41
N ILE A 181 -2.71 -14.29 12.38
CA ILE A 181 -3.07 -15.24 13.43
C ILE A 181 -3.85 -16.42 12.88
N ASP A 182 -4.80 -16.17 11.98
CA ASP A 182 -5.61 -17.23 11.37
C ASP A 182 -4.72 -18.19 10.57
N ILE A 183 -3.79 -17.65 9.77
CA ILE A 183 -2.81 -18.45 9.03
C ILE A 183 -1.91 -19.24 9.97
N THR A 184 -1.36 -18.57 10.99
CA THR A 184 -0.45 -19.22 11.95
C THR A 184 -1.16 -20.33 12.71
N THR A 185 -2.40 -20.10 13.15
CA THR A 185 -3.23 -21.09 13.83
C THR A 185 -3.53 -22.27 12.91
N HIS A 186 -3.84 -22.02 11.63
CA HIS A 186 -4.12 -23.08 10.69
C HIS A 186 -2.88 -23.95 10.38
N VAL A 187 -1.70 -23.35 10.27
CA VAL A 187 -0.44 -24.04 9.94
C VAL A 187 0.16 -24.75 11.16
N THR A 188 0.14 -24.13 12.33
CA THR A 188 0.79 -24.65 13.55
C THR A 188 -0.15 -25.39 14.48
N GLY A 189 -1.47 -25.18 14.36
CA GLY A 189 -2.47 -25.70 15.28
C GLY A 189 -2.42 -25.05 16.67
N VAL A 190 -1.76 -23.90 16.82
CA VAL A 190 -1.55 -23.21 18.11
C VAL A 190 -2.23 -21.84 18.07
N ASP A 191 -3.11 -21.58 19.04
CA ASP A 191 -3.82 -20.29 19.14
C ASP A 191 -2.97 -19.18 19.79
N ARG A 192 -3.52 -17.96 19.86
CA ARG A 192 -2.91 -16.76 20.50
C ARG A 192 -2.39 -17.00 21.92
N GLN A 193 -2.86 -18.03 22.64
CA GLN A 193 -2.43 -18.34 24.02
C GLN A 193 -1.38 -19.47 24.08
N GLY A 194 -0.85 -19.91 22.94
CA GLY A 194 0.07 -21.04 22.91
C GLY A 194 -0.62 -22.39 23.16
N LYS A 195 -1.96 -22.46 23.11
CA LYS A 195 -2.69 -23.70 23.33
C LYS A 195 -2.76 -24.47 22.01
N SER A 196 -2.20 -25.68 22.03
CA SER A 196 -2.30 -26.62 20.92
C SER A 196 -3.74 -27.11 20.79
N ASN A 197 -4.38 -26.78 19.68
CA ASN A 197 -5.70 -27.30 19.32
C ASN A 197 -5.56 -28.73 18.76
N LYS A 198 -5.07 -29.66 19.60
CA LYS A 198 -5.16 -31.10 19.34
C LYS A 198 -6.58 -31.54 19.70
N GLY A 199 -7.52 -31.28 18.80
CA GLY A 199 -8.92 -31.59 19.07
C GLY A 199 -9.85 -31.48 17.88
N SER A 200 -9.48 -31.99 16.70
CA SER A 200 -10.45 -32.57 15.76
C SER A 200 -9.73 -33.21 14.58
N ARG A 201 -9.39 -34.49 14.72
CA ARG A 201 -9.19 -35.40 13.59
C ARG A 201 -9.66 -36.79 14.01
N SER A 202 -10.96 -36.87 14.26
CA SER A 202 -11.73 -38.11 14.20
C SER A 202 -12.98 -37.77 13.40
N ASP A 203 -12.96 -38.11 12.12
CA ASP A 203 -14.02 -38.88 11.45
C ASP A 203 -13.96 -38.67 9.94
N LEU A 204 -13.71 -39.82 9.27
CA LEU A 204 -13.99 -40.20 7.87
C LEU A 204 -13.14 -39.58 6.74
#